data_AF-A0A2U0SAR6-F1
#
_entry.id   AF-A0A2U0SAR6-F1
#
_cell.length_a   1.000
_cell.length_b   1.000
_cell.length_c   1.000
_cell.angle_alpha   90.00
_cell.angle_beta   90.00
_cell.angle_gamma   90.00
#
_symmetry.space_group_name_H-M   'P 1'
#
loop_
_entity.id
_entity.type
_entity.pdbx_description
1 polymer ?
#
loop_
_entity_poly.entity_id
_entity_poly.type
_entity_poly.pdbx_seq_one_letter_code
_entity_poly.pdbx_strand_id
1 'polypeptide(L)'
;MNVEHSFVIDNVGTSRRSPFGAWLKKYRWFLIFVALPTALSAIYYGFIASDIYISESRFVIKSPDQKRSQTSTLANLIQTTGLSGGQEQTNEVLSYVRSRDALKALEQDPNIRARYATPKADFLSRFPQPLSTNSFEHLYKFYGKMVDASLDHETNVAVIRVKAFSPNDAYDINRRLLGLSEALVNRLNARAQEKAVAEAQKQVDQATQRVKRARVALGQYRNQQALIDPAKQAVGALEISNTLIAQRAALQAQVEQMERTAPNNPSLSALRSKVRAISDQIASQDSRVVGPGNGIASKIGGYENLLVEQEFATQSLNVANASLVQAAGDAQRQQFYLERVVDPNLPDMPLLPQRLLNMLVVFAVATCLYLIGWMLVVGILEHAPDN
;
A
#
# COMPACT_ATOMS: atom_id res chain seq x y z
N MET A 1 -5.53 30.82 120.24
CA MET A 1 -4.45 31.23 119.31
C MET A 1 -4.15 30.01 118.45
N ASN A 2 -4.70 29.97 117.23
CA ASN A 2 -4.16 30.61 116.01
C ASN A 2 -2.95 29.79 115.52
N VAL A 3 -2.86 29.21 114.32
CA VAL A 3 -3.54 29.43 113.03
C VAL A 3 -3.40 28.15 112.20
N GLU A 4 -4.42 27.80 111.42
CA GLU A 4 -4.41 26.80 110.36
C GLU A 4 -3.46 27.17 109.21
N HIS A 5 -2.69 26.22 108.69
CA HIS A 5 -2.24 26.30 107.30
C HIS A 5 -2.49 24.96 106.61
N SER A 6 -3.64 24.90 105.96
CA SER A 6 -4.00 23.94 104.92
C SER A 6 -3.09 24.13 103.71
N PHE A 7 -2.16 23.21 103.48
CA PHE A 7 -1.50 23.09 102.19
C PHE A 7 -2.34 22.17 101.29
N VAL A 8 -3.05 22.82 100.37
CA VAL A 8 -3.59 22.20 99.16
C VAL A 8 -2.41 21.74 98.32
N ILE A 9 -2.17 20.43 98.24
CA ILE A 9 -1.32 19.88 97.18
C ILE A 9 -2.23 19.65 95.98
N ASP A 10 -2.12 20.57 95.03
CA ASP A 10 -2.72 20.47 93.71
C ASP A 10 -2.33 19.14 93.06
N ASN A 11 -3.35 18.34 92.79
CA ASN A 11 -3.26 17.14 91.99
C ASN A 11 -3.08 17.58 90.52
N VAL A 12 -1.88 18.02 90.14
CA VAL A 12 -1.55 18.28 88.74
C VAL A 12 -1.43 16.93 88.06
N GLY A 13 -2.54 16.51 87.44
CA GLY A 13 -2.58 15.40 86.50
C GLY A 13 -1.55 15.62 85.40
N THR A 14 -0.38 15.01 85.57
CA THR A 14 0.58 14.87 84.48
C THR A 14 -0.03 13.89 83.50
N SER A 15 -0.75 14.44 82.51
CA SER A 15 -1.11 13.69 81.32
C SER A 15 0.20 13.19 80.69
N ARG A 16 0.55 11.93 80.99
CA ARG A 16 1.58 11.18 80.26
C ARG A 16 1.11 11.11 78.81
N ARG A 17 1.42 12.13 78.03
CA ARG A 17 1.29 12.11 76.58
C ARG A 17 2.22 10.98 76.13
N SER A 18 1.62 9.87 75.68
CA SER A 18 2.36 8.70 75.19
C SER A 18 3.49 9.17 74.26
N PRO A 19 4.74 8.71 74.43
CA PRO A 19 5.89 9.17 73.64
C PRO A 19 5.67 9.00 72.13
N PHE A 20 4.84 8.04 71.74
CA PHE A 20 4.38 7.81 70.37
C PHE A 20 3.61 9.02 69.78
N GLY A 21 2.73 9.66 70.55
CA GLY A 21 1.92 10.78 70.09
C GLY A 21 2.72 12.08 69.88
N ALA A 22 3.80 12.27 70.64
CA ALA A 22 4.72 13.40 70.46
C ALA A 22 5.61 13.22 69.22
N TRP A 23 6.09 11.99 68.98
CA TRP A 23 6.84 11.62 67.77
C TRP A 23 5.97 11.75 66.49
N LEU A 24 4.73 11.27 66.54
CA LEU A 24 3.77 11.39 65.44
C LEU A 24 3.47 12.85 65.10
N LYS A 25 3.36 13.73 66.11
CA LYS A 25 3.19 15.18 65.90
C LYS A 25 4.42 15.86 65.31
N LYS A 26 5.63 15.36 65.56
CA LYS A 26 6.89 15.91 65.04
C LYS A 26 7.10 15.56 63.56
N TYR A 27 6.77 14.33 63.16
CA TYR A 27 6.93 13.85 61.78
C TYR A 27 5.62 13.81 60.98
N ARG A 28 4.59 14.53 61.43
CA ARG A 28 3.25 14.52 60.82
C ARG A 28 3.27 14.80 59.32
N TRP A 29 4.12 15.74 58.88
CA TRP A 29 4.24 16.12 57.47
C TRP A 29 4.90 15.01 56.65
N PHE A 30 5.95 14.38 57.18
CA PHE A 30 6.58 13.22 56.55
C PHE A 30 5.61 12.03 56.47
N LEU A 31 4.84 11.77 57.53
CA LEU A 31 3.88 10.68 57.54
C LEU A 31 2.73 10.89 56.55
N ILE A 32 2.23 12.13 56.41
CA ILE A 32 1.14 12.45 55.48
C ILE A 32 1.64 12.46 54.02
N PHE A 33 2.82 13.02 53.75
CA PHE A 33 3.31 13.18 52.38
C PHE A 33 4.16 12.02 51.84
N VAL A 34 4.72 11.18 52.72
CA VAL A 34 5.57 10.04 52.31
C VAL A 34 4.97 8.72 52.74
N ALA A 35 4.70 8.54 54.04
CA ALA A 35 4.26 7.24 54.55
C ALA A 35 2.84 6.88 54.08
N LEU A 36 1.91 7.83 54.07
CA LEU A 36 0.53 7.63 53.63
C LEU A 36 0.43 7.24 52.14
N PRO A 37 1.00 7.99 51.17
CA PRO A 37 0.95 7.60 49.76
C PRO A 37 1.71 6.30 49.48
N THR A 38 2.80 6.02 50.20
CA THR A 38 3.51 4.74 50.09
C THR A 38 2.68 3.58 50.62
N ALA A 39 2.01 3.74 51.77
CA ALA A 39 1.12 2.72 52.33
C ALA A 39 -0.10 2.47 51.45
N LEU A 40 -0.71 3.52 50.89
CA LEU A 40 -1.81 3.41 49.93
C LEU A 40 -1.38 2.68 48.65
N SER A 41 -0.18 3.01 48.14
CA SER A 41 0.43 2.32 47.00
C SER A 41 0.69 0.84 47.31
N ALA A 42 1.21 0.53 48.50
CA ALA A 42 1.44 -0.84 48.93
C ALA A 42 0.15 -1.66 49.04
N ILE A 43 -0.92 -1.06 49.57
CA ILE A 43 -2.24 -1.71 49.65
C ILE A 43 -2.79 -1.94 48.23
N TYR A 44 -2.70 -0.93 47.35
CA TYR A 44 -3.20 -1.03 45.99
C TYR A 44 -2.45 -2.09 45.19
N TYR A 45 -1.12 -1.98 45.06
CA TYR A 45 -0.32 -2.93 44.27
C TYR A 45 -0.20 -4.31 44.95
N GLY A 46 -0.38 -4.39 46.27
CA GLY A 46 -0.35 -5.64 47.02
C GLY A 46 -1.60 -6.48 46.84
N PHE A 47 -2.79 -5.86 46.98
CA PHE A 47 -4.05 -6.59 47.12
C PHE A 47 -5.09 -6.29 46.03
N ILE A 48 -5.03 -5.12 45.38
CA ILE A 48 -6.09 -4.66 44.47
C ILE A 48 -5.65 -4.75 43.00
N ALA A 49 -4.39 -4.44 42.69
CA ALA A 49 -3.91 -4.36 41.33
C ALA A 49 -4.00 -5.73 40.65
N SER A 50 -4.60 -5.74 39.46
CA SER A 50 -4.78 -6.97 38.70
C SER A 50 -3.50 -7.42 38.01
N ASP A 51 -3.37 -8.74 37.93
CA ASP A 51 -2.30 -9.41 37.21
C ASP A 51 -2.52 -9.27 35.71
N ILE A 52 -1.48 -8.81 35.01
CA ILE A 52 -1.47 -8.61 33.56
C ILE A 52 -0.44 -9.56 32.95
N TYR A 53 -0.95 -10.41 32.08
CA TYR A 53 -0.20 -11.40 31.31
C TYR A 53 0.10 -10.84 29.93
N ILE A 54 1.29 -11.12 29.40
CA ILE A 54 1.75 -10.62 28.10
C ILE A 54 2.07 -11.80 27.21
N SER A 55 1.33 -11.94 26.12
CA SER A 55 1.66 -12.86 25.03
C SER A 55 2.35 -12.09 23.92
N GLU A 56 3.47 -12.60 23.41
CA GLU A 56 4.26 -12.01 22.34
C GLU A 56 4.31 -12.96 21.13
N SER A 57 4.17 -12.41 19.93
CA SER A 57 4.45 -13.11 18.68
C SER A 57 5.35 -12.27 17.79
N ARG A 58 6.13 -12.94 16.95
CA ARG A 58 7.11 -12.31 16.07
C ARG A 58 6.98 -12.84 14.65
N PHE A 59 6.97 -11.94 13.68
CA PHE A 59 6.86 -12.31 12.26
C PHE A 59 7.71 -11.42 11.37
N VAL A 60 8.00 -11.92 10.17
CA VAL A 60 8.70 -11.20 9.11
C VAL A 60 7.93 -11.37 7.82
N ILE A 61 7.88 -10.32 7.00
CA ILE A 61 7.33 -10.41 5.65
C ILE A 61 8.48 -10.61 4.68
N LYS A 62 8.45 -11.72 3.93
CA LYS A 62 9.45 -12.03 2.90
C LYS A 62 8.86 -11.86 1.51
N SER A 63 9.69 -11.38 0.58
CA SER A 63 9.40 -11.41 -0.86
C SER A 63 10.26 -12.48 -1.54
N PRO A 64 9.68 -13.32 -2.43
CA PRO A 64 10.40 -14.40 -3.13
C PRO A 64 11.54 -13.90 -4.03
N ASP A 65 11.51 -12.64 -4.45
CA ASP A 65 12.33 -12.13 -5.57
C ASP A 65 13.35 -11.05 -5.19
N GLN A 66 13.84 -11.04 -3.94
CA GLN A 66 15.08 -10.32 -3.61
C GLN A 66 16.35 -10.94 -4.23
N LYS A 67 16.23 -11.75 -5.29
CA LYS A 67 17.37 -12.04 -6.17
C LYS A 67 17.56 -10.86 -7.11
N ARG A 68 18.32 -9.87 -6.62
CA ARG A 68 18.93 -8.75 -7.36
C ARG A 68 19.13 -9.05 -8.85
N SER A 69 18.24 -8.52 -9.70
CA SER A 69 18.62 -8.25 -11.08
C SER A 69 19.72 -7.19 -11.04
N GLN A 70 20.95 -7.63 -11.31
CA GLN A 70 22.15 -6.79 -11.42
C GLN A 70 22.08 -5.90 -12.66
N THR A 71 21.11 -4.99 -12.75
CA THR A 71 21.00 -4.11 -13.91
C THR A 71 20.65 -2.70 -13.47
N SER A 72 21.67 -1.83 -13.57
CA SER A 72 21.67 -0.37 -13.36
C SER A 72 22.27 0.12 -12.03
N THR A 73 23.53 0.50 -12.11
CA THR A 73 24.34 1.17 -11.08
C THR A 73 23.76 2.51 -10.60
N LEU A 74 22.93 3.18 -11.41
CA LEU A 74 22.24 4.42 -11.04
C LEU A 74 20.95 4.20 -10.22
N ALA A 75 20.23 3.09 -10.43
CA ALA A 75 19.04 2.75 -9.64
C ALA A 75 19.40 2.36 -8.20
N ASN A 76 20.59 1.79 -7.99
CA ASN A 76 21.13 1.49 -6.66
C ASN A 76 21.41 2.74 -5.81
N LEU A 77 21.71 3.91 -6.40
CA LEU A 77 21.97 5.15 -5.66
C LEU A 77 20.68 5.78 -5.10
N ILE A 78 19.53 5.50 -5.71
CA ILE A 78 18.22 5.96 -5.21
C ILE A 78 17.72 5.01 -4.09
N GLN A 79 18.03 3.72 -4.19
CA GLN A 79 17.72 2.73 -3.14
C GLN A 79 18.66 2.79 -1.91
N THR A 80 19.79 3.49 -1.96
CA THR A 80 20.65 3.72 -0.77
C THR A 80 20.02 4.66 0.27
N THR A 81 18.79 5.15 0.05
CA THR A 81 18.00 5.85 1.08
C THR A 81 17.39 4.92 2.14
N GLY A 82 17.66 3.61 2.10
CA GLY A 82 17.53 2.73 3.27
C GLY A 82 16.15 2.10 3.49
N LEU A 83 15.19 2.31 2.59
CA LEU A 83 13.89 1.64 2.62
C LEU A 83 14.01 0.29 1.92
N SER A 84 14.28 -0.76 2.69
CA SER A 84 14.20 -2.12 2.17
C SER A 84 12.75 -2.41 1.76
N GLY A 85 12.53 -2.94 0.55
CA GLY A 85 11.19 -3.15 -0.03
C GLY A 85 10.27 -4.16 0.68
N GLY A 86 10.58 -4.55 1.93
CA GLY A 86 9.74 -5.33 2.85
C GLY A 86 9.33 -4.57 4.13
N GLN A 87 10.01 -3.46 4.45
CA GLN A 87 9.73 -2.65 5.65
C GLN A 87 8.41 -1.88 5.52
N GLU A 88 8.09 -1.39 4.33
CA GLU A 88 6.82 -0.68 4.07
C GLU A 88 5.61 -1.60 4.31
N GLN A 89 5.64 -2.82 3.77
CA GLN A 89 4.60 -3.83 3.94
C GLN A 89 4.50 -4.27 5.40
N THR A 90 5.63 -4.37 6.10
CA THR A 90 5.63 -4.71 7.53
C THR A 90 4.97 -3.59 8.34
N ASN A 91 5.27 -2.33 8.02
CA ASN A 91 4.63 -1.17 8.66
C ASN A 91 3.14 -1.06 8.34
N GLU A 92 2.69 -1.45 7.15
CA GLU A 92 1.27 -1.53 6.80
C GLU A 92 0.53 -2.54 7.69
N VAL A 93 1.12 -3.73 7.89
CA VAL A 93 0.53 -4.76 8.77
C VAL A 93 0.52 -4.30 10.23
N LEU A 94 1.60 -3.70 10.74
CA LEU A 94 1.65 -3.14 12.09
C LEU A 94 0.62 -2.02 12.29
N SER A 95 0.44 -1.16 11.29
CA SER A 95 -0.57 -0.11 11.29
C SER A 95 -1.98 -0.69 11.31
N TYR A 96 -2.22 -1.77 10.57
CA TYR A 96 -3.49 -2.50 10.61
C TYR A 96 -3.76 -3.11 11.98
N VAL A 97 -2.79 -3.75 12.62
CA VAL A 97 -2.95 -4.30 13.98
C VAL A 97 -3.36 -3.20 14.96
N ARG A 98 -2.81 -1.99 14.84
CA ARG A 98 -3.17 -0.83 15.66
C ARG A 98 -4.48 -0.16 15.26
N SER A 99 -5.08 -0.55 14.13
CA SER A 99 -6.24 0.13 13.55
C SER A 99 -7.57 -0.25 14.23
N ARG A 100 -8.59 0.58 13.97
CA ARG A 100 -9.98 0.29 14.35
C ARG A 100 -10.52 -0.95 13.65
N ASP A 101 -10.03 -1.27 12.46
CA ASP A 101 -10.51 -2.43 11.69
C ASP A 101 -10.07 -3.74 12.35
N ALA A 102 -8.84 -3.81 12.86
CA ALA A 102 -8.37 -4.96 13.63
C ALA A 102 -9.18 -5.11 14.93
N LEU A 103 -9.43 -4.00 15.65
CA LEU A 103 -10.28 -4.04 16.84
C LEU A 103 -11.71 -4.53 16.53
N LYS A 104 -12.30 -4.05 15.43
CA LYS A 104 -13.63 -4.48 14.99
C LYS A 104 -13.66 -5.97 14.65
N ALA A 105 -12.61 -6.49 14.01
CA ALA A 105 -12.47 -7.91 13.74
C ALA A 105 -12.35 -8.76 15.03
N LEU A 106 -11.63 -8.24 16.04
CA LEU A 106 -11.52 -8.86 17.37
C LEU A 106 -12.80 -8.76 18.21
N GLU A 107 -13.63 -7.74 17.96
CA GLU A 107 -14.93 -7.61 18.60
C GLU A 107 -15.91 -8.69 18.13
N GLN A 108 -15.85 -9.08 16.84
CA GLN A 108 -16.69 -10.17 16.31
C GLN A 108 -16.30 -11.53 16.88
N ASP A 109 -15.00 -11.80 16.98
CA ASP A 109 -14.44 -13.04 17.51
C ASP A 109 -12.97 -12.77 17.89
N PRO A 110 -12.62 -12.74 19.19
CA PRO A 110 -13.24 -13.47 20.31
C PRO A 110 -14.09 -12.65 21.29
N ASN A 111 -14.77 -11.58 20.84
CA ASN A 111 -15.49 -10.62 21.68
C ASN A 111 -14.58 -9.98 22.75
N ILE A 112 -13.59 -9.25 22.24
CA ILE A 112 -12.56 -8.58 23.04
C ILE A 112 -13.11 -7.69 24.16
N ARG A 113 -14.29 -7.09 23.95
CA ARG A 113 -14.96 -6.24 24.93
C ARG A 113 -15.32 -7.04 26.20
N ALA A 114 -15.89 -8.23 26.04
CA ALA A 114 -16.25 -9.09 27.16
C ALA A 114 -15.01 -9.58 27.91
N ARG A 115 -13.95 -9.97 27.19
CA ARG A 115 -12.68 -10.45 27.79
C ARG A 115 -12.01 -9.38 28.66
N TYR A 116 -12.00 -8.12 28.21
CA TYR A 116 -11.45 -7.00 29.01
C TYR A 116 -12.40 -6.47 30.10
N ALA A 117 -13.68 -6.84 30.08
CA ALA A 117 -14.66 -6.53 31.13
C ALA A 117 -14.71 -7.59 32.25
N THR A 118 -13.72 -8.49 32.29
CA THR A 118 -13.63 -9.60 33.25
C THR A 118 -13.64 -9.11 34.71
N PRO A 119 -14.37 -9.79 35.62
CA PRO A 119 -14.41 -9.44 37.04
C PRO A 119 -13.10 -9.67 37.80
N LYS A 120 -12.16 -10.44 37.24
CA LYS A 120 -10.79 -10.60 37.77
C LYS A 120 -9.95 -9.34 37.64
N ALA A 121 -10.35 -8.42 36.75
CA ALA A 121 -9.69 -7.15 36.56
C ALA A 121 -10.26 -6.09 37.52
N ASP A 122 -9.37 -5.28 38.09
CA ASP A 122 -9.69 -4.26 39.06
C ASP A 122 -10.47 -3.12 38.40
N PHE A 123 -11.23 -2.38 39.21
CA PHE A 123 -12.11 -1.34 38.70
C PHE A 123 -11.38 -0.25 37.91
N LEU A 124 -10.09 -0.03 38.17
CA LEU A 124 -9.29 1.00 37.51
C LEU A 124 -8.68 0.50 36.18
N SER A 125 -8.27 -0.77 36.14
CA SER A 125 -7.61 -1.38 34.99
C SER A 125 -8.57 -2.01 33.99
N ARG A 126 -9.74 -2.50 34.41
CA ARG A 126 -10.72 -3.14 33.54
C ARG A 126 -11.38 -2.17 32.55
N PHE A 127 -11.95 -2.72 31.48
CA PHE A 127 -12.83 -1.97 30.59
C PHE A 127 -14.31 -2.15 31.01
N PRO A 128 -15.14 -1.10 31.03
CA PRO A 128 -14.81 0.32 30.87
C PRO A 128 -14.15 0.91 32.13
N GLN A 129 -13.22 1.84 31.92
CA GLN A 129 -12.58 2.60 33.00
C GLN A 129 -13.60 3.59 33.64
N PRO A 130 -13.45 4.00 34.91
CA PRO A 130 -14.42 4.86 35.63
C PRO A 130 -14.76 6.18 34.93
N LEU A 131 -13.83 6.74 34.16
CA LEU A 131 -13.99 7.98 33.39
C LEU A 131 -14.32 7.73 31.90
N SER A 132 -14.68 6.50 31.52
CA SER A 132 -14.94 6.09 30.15
C SER A 132 -16.35 5.52 29.99
N THR A 133 -16.99 5.84 28.87
CA THR A 133 -18.27 5.22 28.50
C THR A 133 -18.02 3.87 27.81
N ASN A 134 -19.05 3.01 27.76
CA ASN A 134 -19.00 1.73 27.04
C ASN A 134 -19.16 1.92 25.50
N SER A 135 -18.42 2.88 24.93
CA SER A 135 -18.42 3.17 23.50
C SER A 135 -17.23 2.52 22.79
N PHE A 136 -17.35 2.35 21.47
CA PHE A 136 -16.28 1.79 20.64
C PHE A 136 -14.99 2.62 20.70
N GLU A 137 -15.08 3.95 20.76
CA GLU A 137 -13.88 4.79 20.81
C GLU A 137 -13.14 4.74 22.14
N HIS A 138 -13.86 4.53 23.25
CA HIS A 138 -13.20 4.24 24.52
C HIS A 138 -12.55 2.86 24.51
N LEU A 139 -13.19 1.86 23.87
CA LEU A 139 -12.58 0.54 23.68
C LEU A 139 -11.32 0.62 22.81
N TYR A 140 -11.31 1.45 21.76
CA TYR A 140 -10.13 1.69 20.94
C TYR A 140 -8.97 2.35 21.69
N LYS A 141 -9.26 3.37 22.49
CA LYS A 141 -8.26 3.99 23.37
C LYS A 141 -7.69 2.99 24.40
N PHE A 142 -8.54 2.10 24.90
CA PHE A 142 -8.13 1.03 25.80
C PHE A 142 -7.28 -0.02 25.09
N TYR A 143 -7.70 -0.44 23.91
CA TYR A 143 -7.01 -1.38 23.03
C TYR A 143 -5.59 -0.94 22.74
N GLY A 144 -5.35 0.33 22.40
CA GLY A 144 -4.00 0.86 22.17
C GLY A 144 -3.07 0.84 23.39
N LYS A 145 -3.58 0.64 24.61
CA LYS A 145 -2.76 0.43 25.83
C LYS A 145 -2.44 -1.05 26.05
N MET A 146 -3.35 -1.93 25.62
CA MET A 146 -3.26 -3.39 25.81
C MET A 146 -2.52 -4.08 24.67
N VAL A 147 -2.64 -3.60 23.44
CA VAL A 147 -1.99 -4.15 22.27
C VAL A 147 -0.95 -3.17 21.75
N ASP A 148 0.30 -3.62 21.72
CA ASP A 148 1.40 -2.94 21.07
C ASP A 148 1.92 -3.76 19.89
N ALA A 149 2.27 -3.09 18.81
CA ALA A 149 2.72 -3.72 17.58
C ALA A 149 3.83 -2.87 16.97
N SER A 150 5.09 -3.24 17.17
CA SER A 150 6.24 -2.45 16.76
C SER A 150 7.19 -3.23 15.86
N LEU A 151 7.99 -2.51 15.07
CA LEU A 151 9.10 -3.08 14.34
C LEU A 151 10.35 -2.98 15.22
N ASP A 152 11.02 -4.11 15.44
CA ASP A 152 12.35 -4.11 16.03
C ASP A 152 13.36 -3.71 14.94
N HIS A 153 13.96 -2.52 15.08
CA HIS A 153 14.90 -1.99 14.09
C HIS A 153 16.25 -2.72 14.09
N GLU A 154 16.60 -3.45 15.16
CA GLU A 154 17.84 -4.22 15.22
C GLU A 154 17.69 -5.53 14.44
N THR A 155 16.56 -6.21 14.60
CA THR A 155 16.32 -7.53 13.98
C THR A 155 15.48 -7.46 12.71
N ASN A 156 14.86 -6.31 12.40
CA ASN A 156 13.84 -6.13 11.35
C ASN A 156 12.65 -7.10 11.48
N VAL A 157 12.32 -7.48 12.71
CA VAL A 157 11.21 -8.38 13.02
C VAL A 157 10.04 -7.58 13.56
N ALA A 158 8.84 -7.83 13.06
CA ALA A 158 7.63 -7.26 13.62
C ALA A 158 7.24 -8.03 14.88
N VAL A 159 6.92 -7.29 15.95
CA VAL A 159 6.58 -7.84 17.26
C VAL A 159 5.18 -7.38 17.63
N ILE A 160 4.28 -8.33 17.91
CA ILE A 160 2.94 -8.05 18.47
C ILE A 160 2.93 -8.50 19.92
N ARG A 161 2.69 -7.55 20.83
CA ARG A 161 2.53 -7.79 22.27
C ARG A 161 1.10 -7.50 22.67
N VAL A 162 0.46 -8.49 23.27
CA VAL A 162 -0.91 -8.37 23.77
C VAL A 162 -0.91 -8.59 25.28
N LYS A 163 -1.47 -7.62 25.98
CA LYS A 163 -1.68 -7.63 27.42
C LYS A 163 -3.13 -8.01 27.72
N ALA A 164 -3.34 -8.96 28.63
CA ALA A 164 -4.67 -9.30 29.12
C ALA A 164 -4.64 -9.71 30.59
N PHE A 165 -5.82 -9.78 31.21
CA PHE A 165 -6.00 -10.16 32.61
C PHE A 165 -6.01 -11.69 32.84
N SER A 166 -5.95 -12.48 31.77
CA SER A 166 -5.84 -13.93 31.81
C SER A 166 -4.80 -14.41 30.79
N PRO A 167 -4.01 -15.46 31.10
CA PRO A 167 -3.09 -16.06 30.14
C PRO A 167 -3.75 -16.46 28.82
N ASN A 168 -4.92 -17.12 28.91
CA ASN A 168 -5.66 -17.60 27.75
C ASN A 168 -6.15 -16.44 26.88
N ASP A 169 -6.63 -15.35 27.51
CA ASP A 169 -7.07 -14.16 26.77
C ASP A 169 -5.90 -13.50 26.04
N ALA A 170 -4.73 -13.38 26.69
CA ALA A 170 -3.55 -12.81 26.06
C ALA A 170 -3.12 -13.64 24.84
N TYR A 171 -3.09 -14.97 24.99
CA TYR A 171 -2.76 -15.91 23.92
C TYR A 171 -3.77 -15.87 22.76
N ASP A 172 -5.07 -15.99 23.05
CA ASP A 172 -6.13 -16.05 22.05
C ASP A 172 -6.18 -14.76 21.21
N ILE A 173 -6.10 -13.60 21.87
CA ILE A 173 -6.13 -12.31 21.20
C ILE A 173 -4.87 -12.14 20.34
N ASN A 174 -3.68 -12.50 20.84
CA ASN A 174 -2.45 -12.43 20.06
C ASN A 174 -2.49 -13.36 18.84
N ARG A 175 -2.90 -14.62 19.03
CA ARG A 175 -3.08 -15.59 17.94
C ARG A 175 -4.07 -15.09 16.89
N ARG A 176 -5.17 -14.48 17.31
CA ARG A 176 -6.15 -13.91 16.37
C ARG A 176 -5.57 -12.71 15.61
N LEU A 177 -4.84 -11.82 16.27
CA LEU A 177 -4.16 -10.70 15.61
C LEU A 177 -3.13 -11.17 14.59
N LEU A 178 -2.33 -12.18 14.92
CA LEU A 178 -1.37 -12.77 13.98
C LEU A 178 -2.08 -13.37 12.76
N GLY A 179 -3.19 -14.09 12.97
CA GLY A 179 -4.01 -14.62 11.86
C GLY A 179 -4.66 -13.52 11.02
N LEU A 180 -5.12 -12.42 11.63
CA LEU A 180 -5.66 -11.27 10.91
C LEU A 180 -4.57 -10.56 10.08
N SER A 181 -3.34 -10.45 10.61
CA SER A 181 -2.18 -9.95 9.89
C SER A 181 -1.83 -10.79 8.67
N GLU A 182 -1.84 -12.12 8.81
CA GLU A 182 -1.60 -13.04 7.69
C GLU A 182 -2.70 -12.94 6.63
N ALA A 183 -3.97 -12.90 7.06
CA ALA A 183 -5.10 -12.70 6.16
C ALA A 183 -5.04 -11.36 5.41
N LEU A 184 -4.55 -10.30 6.05
CA LEU A 184 -4.34 -9.00 5.41
C LEU A 184 -3.32 -9.11 4.29
N VAL A 185 -2.15 -9.70 4.54
CA VAL A 185 -1.09 -9.89 3.52
C VAL A 185 -1.64 -10.68 2.33
N ASN A 186 -2.34 -11.79 2.59
CA ASN A 186 -2.96 -12.61 1.55
C ASN A 186 -3.98 -11.81 0.72
N ARG A 187 -4.80 -10.98 1.36
CA ARG A 187 -5.77 -10.11 0.69
C ARG A 187 -5.09 -9.02 -0.15
N LEU A 188 -4.02 -8.42 0.34
CA LEU A 188 -3.27 -7.40 -0.41
C LEU A 188 -2.61 -8.00 -1.64
N ASN A 189 -2.02 -9.19 -1.53
CA ASN A 189 -1.50 -9.92 -2.68
C ASN A 189 -2.58 -10.24 -3.70
N ALA A 190 -3.71 -10.80 -3.27
CA ALA A 190 -4.81 -11.15 -4.18
C ALA A 190 -5.31 -9.92 -4.95
N ARG A 191 -5.48 -8.78 -4.26
CA ARG A 191 -5.89 -7.51 -4.90
C ARG A 191 -4.83 -6.99 -5.86
N ALA A 192 -3.55 -7.04 -5.50
CA ALA A 192 -2.46 -6.60 -6.37
C ALA A 192 -2.39 -7.44 -7.65
N GLN A 193 -2.51 -8.77 -7.52
CA GLN A 193 -2.54 -9.71 -8.65
C GLN A 193 -3.73 -9.44 -9.57
N GLU A 194 -4.93 -9.38 -9.00
CA GLU A 194 -6.15 -9.13 -9.76
C GLU A 194 -6.07 -7.81 -10.52
N LYS A 195 -5.58 -6.75 -9.86
CA LYS A 195 -5.42 -5.43 -10.49
C LYS A 195 -4.42 -5.47 -11.64
N ALA A 196 -3.25 -6.08 -11.45
CA ALA A 196 -2.22 -6.16 -12.48
C ALA A 196 -2.69 -6.92 -13.72
N VAL A 197 -3.33 -8.08 -13.53
CA VAL A 197 -3.89 -8.89 -14.63
C VAL A 197 -5.06 -8.18 -15.31
N ALA A 198 -5.97 -7.57 -14.54
CA ALA A 198 -7.10 -6.84 -15.10
C ALA A 198 -6.65 -5.64 -15.94
N GLU A 199 -5.60 -4.93 -15.51
CA GLU A 199 -5.02 -3.82 -16.26
C GLU A 199 -4.38 -4.28 -17.57
N ALA A 200 -3.60 -5.37 -17.55
CA ALA A 200 -3.02 -5.94 -18.76
C ALA A 200 -4.10 -6.47 -19.73
N GLN A 201 -5.16 -7.10 -19.21
CA GLN A 201 -6.30 -7.55 -20.01
C GLN A 201 -7.00 -6.37 -20.71
N LYS A 202 -7.19 -5.26 -19.99
CA LYS A 202 -7.77 -4.04 -20.57
C LYS A 202 -6.92 -3.49 -21.73
N GLN A 203 -5.60 -3.58 -21.65
CA GLN A 203 -4.71 -3.18 -22.75
C GLN A 203 -4.88 -4.10 -23.97
N VAL A 204 -4.99 -5.41 -23.76
CA VAL A 204 -5.28 -6.38 -24.84
C VAL A 204 -6.62 -6.08 -25.51
N ASP A 205 -7.66 -5.79 -24.73
CA ASP A 205 -8.99 -5.47 -25.27
C ASP A 205 -8.95 -4.19 -26.13
N GLN A 206 -8.25 -3.15 -25.65
CA GLN A 206 -8.06 -1.90 -26.38
C GLN A 206 -7.28 -2.11 -27.68
N ALA A 207 -6.18 -2.87 -27.63
CA ALA A 207 -5.39 -3.19 -28.82
C ALA A 207 -6.20 -4.03 -29.84
N THR A 208 -7.00 -4.98 -29.35
CA THR A 208 -7.90 -5.80 -30.18
C THR A 208 -8.93 -4.92 -30.90
N GLN A 209 -9.53 -3.97 -30.19
CA GLN A 209 -10.45 -3.01 -30.81
C GLN A 209 -9.76 -2.14 -31.86
N ARG A 210 -8.51 -1.70 -31.62
CA ARG A 210 -7.72 -0.94 -32.59
C ARG A 210 -7.45 -1.73 -33.87
N VAL A 211 -7.03 -3.00 -33.74
CA VAL A 211 -6.83 -3.90 -34.89
C VAL A 211 -8.13 -4.06 -35.68
N LYS A 212 -9.26 -4.28 -35.00
CA LYS A 212 -10.56 -4.41 -35.66
C LYS A 212 -10.93 -3.14 -36.44
N ARG A 213 -10.74 -1.96 -35.85
CA ARG A 213 -11.00 -0.67 -36.51
C ARG A 213 -10.11 -0.48 -37.73
N ALA A 214 -8.81 -0.74 -37.62
CA ALA A 214 -7.87 -0.62 -38.73
C ALA A 214 -8.22 -1.56 -39.89
N ARG A 215 -8.55 -2.83 -39.61
CA ARG A 215 -8.99 -3.79 -40.64
C ARG A 215 -10.29 -3.38 -41.34
N VAL A 216 -11.27 -2.89 -40.57
CA VAL A 216 -12.54 -2.38 -41.14
C VAL A 216 -12.29 -1.15 -42.00
N ALA A 217 -11.48 -0.20 -41.55
CA ALA A 217 -11.14 1.00 -42.30
C ALA A 217 -10.43 0.67 -43.63
N LEU A 218 -9.47 -0.27 -43.60
CA LEU A 218 -8.81 -0.74 -44.82
C LEU A 218 -9.78 -1.43 -45.78
N GLY A 219 -10.68 -2.28 -45.27
CA GLY A 219 -11.72 -2.91 -46.07
C GLY A 219 -12.69 -1.91 -46.70
N GLN A 220 -13.12 -0.91 -45.95
CA GLN A 220 -13.98 0.17 -46.44
C GLN A 220 -13.27 1.00 -47.51
N TYR A 221 -11.99 1.32 -47.33
CA TYR A 221 -11.20 2.03 -48.33
C TYR A 221 -11.08 1.24 -49.62
N ARG A 222 -10.76 -0.06 -49.55
CA ARG A 222 -10.72 -0.97 -50.71
C ARG A 222 -12.04 -1.00 -51.48
N ASN A 223 -13.16 -1.11 -50.76
CA ASN A 223 -14.50 -1.15 -51.36
C ASN A 223 -14.89 0.20 -52.01
N GLN A 224 -14.66 1.31 -51.33
CA GLN A 224 -14.98 2.66 -51.84
C GLN A 224 -14.14 3.02 -53.07
N GLN A 225 -12.87 2.61 -53.08
CA GLN A 225 -11.94 2.93 -54.16
C GLN A 225 -11.93 1.88 -55.29
N ALA A 226 -12.72 0.80 -55.18
CA ALA A 226 -12.71 -0.36 -56.07
C ALA A 226 -11.28 -0.92 -56.28
N LEU A 227 -10.52 -0.97 -55.20
CA LEU A 227 -9.09 -1.20 -55.18
C LEU A 227 -8.80 -2.44 -54.32
N ILE A 228 -8.12 -3.44 -54.88
CA ILE A 228 -7.74 -4.64 -54.11
C ILE A 228 -6.32 -4.44 -53.56
N ASP A 229 -5.40 -4.15 -54.47
CA ASP A 229 -3.99 -3.88 -54.20
C ASP A 229 -3.52 -2.84 -55.23
N PRO A 230 -3.37 -1.56 -54.84
CA PRO A 230 -3.01 -0.51 -55.79
C PRO A 230 -1.65 -0.73 -56.43
N ALA A 231 -0.68 -1.30 -55.70
CA ALA A 231 0.65 -1.53 -56.25
C ALA A 231 0.58 -2.57 -57.38
N LYS A 232 -0.11 -3.69 -57.14
CA LYS A 232 -0.31 -4.72 -58.18
C LYS A 232 -1.16 -4.21 -59.35
N GLN A 233 -2.20 -3.42 -59.08
CA GLN A 233 -3.04 -2.84 -60.13
C GLN A 233 -2.29 -1.80 -60.98
N ALA A 234 -1.41 -0.99 -60.37
CA ALA A 234 -0.55 -0.05 -61.07
C ALA A 234 0.46 -0.78 -61.97
N VAL A 235 1.12 -1.83 -61.45
CA VAL A 235 2.05 -2.66 -62.23
C VAL A 235 1.36 -3.27 -63.44
N GLY A 236 0.19 -3.90 -63.27
CA GLY A 236 -0.55 -4.49 -64.40
C GLY A 236 -1.01 -3.46 -65.44
N ALA A 237 -1.41 -2.25 -65.01
CA ALA A 237 -1.78 -1.18 -65.94
C ALA A 237 -0.56 -0.65 -66.73
N LEU A 238 0.60 -0.52 -66.08
CA LEU A 238 1.85 -0.14 -66.73
C LEU A 238 2.33 -1.20 -67.72
N GLU A 239 2.19 -2.49 -67.41
CA GLU A 239 2.49 -3.59 -68.34
C GLU A 239 1.63 -3.48 -69.60
N ILE A 240 0.32 -3.25 -69.47
CA ILE A 240 -0.57 -3.03 -70.62
C ILE A 240 -0.14 -1.79 -71.41
N SER A 241 0.15 -0.67 -70.74
CA SER A 241 0.62 0.56 -71.41
C SER A 241 1.91 0.31 -72.20
N ASN A 242 2.88 -0.41 -71.63
CA ASN A 242 4.13 -0.78 -72.30
C ASN A 242 3.89 -1.66 -73.54
N THR A 243 2.97 -2.63 -73.47
CA THR A 243 2.63 -3.46 -74.65
C THR A 243 1.99 -2.63 -75.78
N LEU A 244 1.13 -1.67 -75.43
CA LEU A 244 0.49 -0.78 -76.40
C LEU A 244 1.50 0.21 -76.99
N ILE A 245 2.45 0.72 -76.20
CA ILE A 245 3.54 1.59 -76.66
C ILE A 245 4.40 0.83 -77.69
N ALA A 246 4.75 -0.43 -77.42
CA ALA A 246 5.48 -1.27 -78.36
C ALA A 246 4.68 -1.51 -79.66
N GLN A 247 3.38 -1.81 -79.57
CA GLN A 247 2.51 -1.94 -80.75
C GLN A 247 2.38 -0.64 -81.55
N ARG A 248 2.25 0.50 -80.87
CA ARG A 248 2.19 1.82 -81.51
C ARG A 248 3.47 2.12 -82.28
N ALA A 249 4.63 1.88 -81.67
CA ALA A 249 5.94 2.08 -82.29
C ALA A 249 6.09 1.21 -83.56
N ALA A 250 5.68 -0.06 -83.50
CA ALA A 250 5.70 -0.96 -84.66
C ALA A 250 4.78 -0.47 -85.80
N LEU A 251 3.56 -0.03 -85.49
CA LEU A 251 2.63 0.51 -86.48
C LEU A 251 3.08 1.86 -87.05
N GLN A 252 3.68 2.73 -86.24
CA GLN A 252 4.26 4.00 -86.71
C GLN A 252 5.40 3.76 -87.69
N ALA A 253 6.30 2.82 -87.40
CA ALA A 253 7.35 2.43 -88.33
C ALA A 253 6.78 1.91 -89.67
N GLN A 254 5.68 1.14 -89.64
CA GLN A 254 4.99 0.68 -90.85
C GLN A 254 4.35 1.83 -91.64
N VAL A 255 3.73 2.80 -90.95
CA VAL A 255 3.16 4.01 -91.59
C VAL A 255 4.27 4.80 -92.29
N GLU A 256 5.38 5.06 -91.60
CA GLU A 256 6.49 5.85 -92.13
C GLU A 256 7.16 5.17 -93.34
N GLN A 257 7.36 3.83 -93.28
CA GLN A 257 7.87 3.06 -94.40
C GLN A 257 6.95 3.12 -95.63
N MET A 258 5.64 3.02 -95.40
CA MET A 258 4.63 3.03 -96.46
C MET A 258 4.45 4.42 -97.07
N GLU A 259 4.58 5.48 -96.27
CA GLU A 259 4.60 6.87 -96.76
C GLU A 259 5.78 7.14 -97.70
N ARG A 260 6.96 6.58 -97.39
CA ARG A 260 8.15 6.71 -98.22
C ARG A 260 8.07 5.90 -99.52
N THR A 261 7.43 4.72 -99.47
CA THR A 261 7.48 3.75 -100.57
C THR A 261 6.24 3.81 -101.47
N ALA A 262 5.06 4.12 -100.92
CA ALA A 262 3.77 4.09 -101.63
C ALA A 262 2.78 5.14 -101.06
N PRO A 263 3.02 6.45 -101.31
CA PRO A 263 2.27 7.55 -100.67
C PRO A 263 0.76 7.58 -100.99
N ASN A 264 0.33 6.98 -102.10
CA ASN A 264 -1.08 6.94 -102.53
C ASN A 264 -1.81 5.64 -102.15
N ASN A 265 -1.25 4.81 -101.26
CA ASN A 265 -1.87 3.54 -100.90
C ASN A 265 -3.10 3.74 -100.00
N PRO A 266 -4.30 3.24 -100.37
CA PRO A 266 -5.51 3.36 -99.56
C PRO A 266 -5.42 2.71 -98.17
N SER A 267 -4.51 1.75 -97.94
CA SER A 267 -4.29 1.14 -96.61
C SER A 267 -3.64 2.09 -95.59
N LEU A 268 -3.02 3.19 -96.05
CA LEU A 268 -2.34 4.16 -95.18
C LEU A 268 -3.32 4.87 -94.24
N SER A 269 -4.54 5.16 -94.72
CA SER A 269 -5.64 5.73 -93.93
C SER A 269 -6.02 4.81 -92.75
N ALA A 270 -6.13 3.51 -93.01
CA ALA A 270 -6.48 2.52 -91.99
C ALA A 270 -5.35 2.34 -90.95
N LEU A 271 -4.08 2.32 -91.38
CA LEU A 271 -2.92 2.25 -90.48
C LEU A 271 -2.84 3.48 -89.57
N ARG A 272 -2.98 4.70 -90.11
CA ARG A 272 -3.02 5.94 -89.32
C ARG A 272 -4.17 5.94 -88.31
N SER A 273 -5.33 5.40 -88.69
CA SER A 273 -6.48 5.26 -87.78
C SER A 273 -6.20 4.28 -86.64
N LYS A 274 -5.51 3.15 -86.91
CA LYS A 274 -5.06 2.21 -85.87
C LYS A 274 -4.05 2.84 -84.91
N VAL A 275 -3.09 3.62 -85.42
CA VAL A 275 -2.12 4.35 -84.58
C VAL A 275 -2.83 5.34 -83.65
N ARG A 276 -3.85 6.06 -84.16
CA ARG A 276 -4.67 6.95 -83.32
C ARG A 276 -5.42 6.17 -82.24
N ALA A 277 -6.11 5.09 -82.60
CA ALA A 277 -6.85 4.26 -81.64
C ALA A 277 -5.96 3.69 -80.53
N ILE A 278 -4.75 3.21 -80.86
CA ILE A 278 -3.79 2.74 -79.84
C ILE A 278 -3.27 3.91 -78.99
N SER A 279 -3.03 5.08 -79.59
CA SER A 279 -2.60 6.27 -78.85
C SER A 279 -3.66 6.73 -77.84
N ASP A 280 -4.94 6.71 -78.23
CA ASP A 280 -6.07 7.02 -77.35
C ASP A 280 -6.17 5.99 -76.21
N GLN A 281 -5.93 4.71 -76.51
CA GLN A 281 -5.89 3.65 -75.50
C GLN A 281 -4.72 3.82 -74.52
N ILE A 282 -3.52 4.21 -74.98
CA ILE A 282 -2.37 4.52 -74.12
C ILE A 282 -2.72 5.69 -73.20
N ALA A 283 -3.27 6.78 -73.73
CA ALA A 283 -3.68 7.93 -72.93
C ALA A 283 -4.75 7.55 -71.87
N SER A 284 -5.66 6.64 -72.21
CA SER A 284 -6.64 6.08 -71.27
C SER A 284 -5.98 5.27 -70.15
N GLN A 285 -4.99 4.41 -70.47
CA GLN A 285 -4.26 3.64 -69.45
C GLN A 285 -3.37 4.53 -68.57
N ASP A 286 -2.67 5.51 -69.14
CA ASP A 286 -1.84 6.45 -68.37
C ASP A 286 -2.69 7.30 -67.42
N SER A 287 -3.86 7.78 -67.89
CA SER A 287 -4.86 8.45 -67.06
C SER A 287 -5.36 7.55 -65.92
N ARG A 288 -5.49 6.24 -66.15
CA ARG A 288 -5.87 5.28 -65.10
C ARG A 288 -4.79 5.14 -64.02
N VAL A 289 -3.51 5.29 -64.35
CA VAL A 289 -2.40 5.18 -63.39
C VAL A 289 -2.12 6.50 -62.68
N VAL A 290 -1.98 7.61 -63.43
CA VAL A 290 -1.47 8.91 -62.94
C VAL A 290 -2.50 10.05 -63.07
N GLY A 291 -3.73 9.76 -63.51
CA GLY A 291 -4.74 10.79 -63.75
C GLY A 291 -5.13 11.59 -62.49
N PRO A 292 -5.38 12.90 -62.61
CA PRO A 292 -5.70 13.76 -61.48
C PRO A 292 -7.00 13.31 -60.80
N GLY A 293 -6.93 13.07 -59.49
CA GLY A 293 -8.07 12.74 -58.63
C GLY A 293 -8.54 11.29 -58.67
N ASN A 294 -8.44 10.58 -59.80
CA ASN A 294 -8.98 9.21 -59.93
C ASN A 294 -7.97 8.14 -60.35
N GLY A 295 -6.72 8.52 -60.62
CA GLY A 295 -5.64 7.58 -60.94
C GLY A 295 -5.29 6.69 -59.75
N ILE A 296 -4.72 5.52 -60.01
CA ILE A 296 -4.26 4.58 -58.96
C ILE A 296 -3.24 5.27 -58.04
N ALA A 297 -2.37 6.12 -58.58
CA ALA A 297 -1.35 6.84 -57.83
C ALA A 297 -1.91 7.73 -56.70
N SER A 298 -3.05 8.41 -56.91
CA SER A 298 -3.66 9.26 -55.88
C SER A 298 -4.27 8.47 -54.71
N LYS A 299 -4.54 7.17 -54.93
CA LYS A 299 -5.15 6.25 -53.95
C LYS A 299 -4.12 5.47 -53.13
N ILE A 300 -2.85 5.44 -53.57
CA ILE A 300 -1.77 4.71 -52.90
C ILE A 300 -1.51 5.26 -51.49
N GLY A 301 -1.36 6.57 -51.34
CA GLY A 301 -1.01 7.15 -50.03
C GLY A 301 -2.04 6.89 -48.93
N GLY A 302 -3.34 6.96 -49.27
CA GLY A 302 -4.42 6.63 -48.33
C GLY A 302 -4.43 5.14 -47.95
N TYR A 303 -4.17 4.27 -48.92
CA TYR A 303 -4.06 2.82 -48.71
C TYR A 303 -2.85 2.47 -47.82
N GLU A 304 -1.67 3.03 -48.11
CA GLU A 304 -0.44 2.79 -47.35
C GLU A 304 -0.57 3.22 -45.89
N ASN A 305 -1.16 4.39 -45.64
CA ASN A 305 -1.42 4.86 -44.27
C ASN A 305 -2.30 3.88 -43.48
N LEU A 306 -3.37 3.36 -44.10
CA LEU A 306 -4.25 2.37 -43.46
C LEU A 306 -3.58 1.02 -43.27
N LEU A 307 -2.71 0.62 -44.19
CA LEU A 307 -1.92 -0.61 -44.10
C LEU A 307 -0.90 -0.53 -42.96
N VAL A 308 -0.18 0.59 -42.85
CA VAL A 308 0.75 0.85 -41.75
C VAL A 308 0.02 0.88 -40.40
N GLU A 309 -1.16 1.51 -40.33
CA GLU A 309 -1.97 1.51 -39.10
C GLU A 309 -2.45 0.11 -38.74
N GLN A 310 -2.82 -0.74 -39.71
CA GLN A 310 -3.15 -2.14 -39.46
C GLN A 310 -1.95 -2.91 -38.90
N GLU A 311 -0.78 -2.75 -39.49
CA GLU A 311 0.46 -3.42 -39.06
C GLU A 311 0.85 -2.97 -37.65
N PHE A 312 0.86 -1.66 -37.41
CA PHE A 312 1.15 -1.08 -36.11
C PHE A 312 0.15 -1.56 -35.04
N ALA A 313 -1.15 -1.58 -35.35
CA ALA A 313 -2.16 -2.09 -34.42
C ALA A 313 -1.95 -3.58 -34.11
N THR A 314 -1.57 -4.38 -35.12
CA THR A 314 -1.30 -5.82 -34.94
C THR A 314 -0.07 -6.04 -34.06
N GLN A 315 1.00 -5.28 -34.29
CA GLN A 315 2.20 -5.34 -33.46
C GLN A 315 1.91 -4.88 -32.02
N SER A 316 1.10 -3.84 -31.84
CA SER A 316 0.67 -3.37 -30.52
C SER A 316 -0.16 -4.44 -29.78
N LEU A 317 -1.00 -5.20 -30.47
CA LEU A 317 -1.73 -6.32 -29.89
C LEU A 317 -0.77 -7.45 -29.44
N ASN A 318 0.26 -7.76 -30.23
CA ASN A 318 1.26 -8.75 -29.85
C ASN A 318 2.02 -8.33 -28.57
N VAL A 319 2.40 -7.06 -28.47
CA VAL A 319 3.04 -6.51 -27.27
C VAL A 319 2.08 -6.59 -26.07
N ALA A 320 0.81 -6.20 -26.22
CA ALA A 320 -0.17 -6.26 -25.15
C ALA A 320 -0.40 -7.70 -24.64
N ASN A 321 -0.46 -8.68 -25.56
CA ASN A 321 -0.57 -10.09 -25.20
C ASN A 321 0.67 -10.59 -24.44
N ALA A 322 1.86 -10.19 -24.88
CA ALA A 322 3.10 -10.51 -24.16
C ALA A 322 3.11 -9.91 -22.75
N SER A 323 2.66 -8.65 -22.60
CA SER A 323 2.51 -8.00 -21.30
C SER A 323 1.47 -8.68 -20.41
N LEU A 324 0.38 -9.21 -20.95
CA LEU A 324 -0.59 -10.00 -20.18
C LEU A 324 0.01 -11.31 -19.67
N VAL A 325 0.73 -12.04 -20.52
CA VAL A 325 1.43 -13.28 -20.10
C VAL A 325 2.47 -12.97 -19.02
N GLN A 326 3.23 -11.88 -19.20
CA GLN A 326 4.19 -11.43 -18.21
C GLN A 326 3.51 -11.04 -16.88
N ALA A 327 2.44 -10.23 -16.92
CA ALA A 327 1.71 -9.81 -15.73
C ALA A 327 1.11 -11.01 -14.97
N ALA A 328 0.60 -12.01 -15.68
CA ALA A 328 0.12 -13.25 -15.08
C ALA A 328 1.26 -14.05 -14.42
N GLY A 329 2.43 -14.13 -15.08
CA GLY A 329 3.62 -14.76 -14.52
C GLY A 329 4.17 -14.05 -13.28
N ASP A 330 4.23 -12.72 -13.32
CA ASP A 330 4.72 -11.89 -12.22
C ASP A 330 3.74 -11.94 -11.03
N ALA A 331 2.44 -11.91 -11.29
CA ALA A 331 1.39 -12.09 -10.28
C ALA A 331 1.53 -13.42 -9.52
N GLN A 332 1.94 -14.48 -10.20
CA GLN A 332 2.17 -15.78 -9.58
C GLN A 332 3.47 -15.82 -8.74
N ARG A 333 4.50 -15.07 -9.14
CA ARG A 333 5.83 -15.07 -8.49
C ARG A 333 5.96 -14.09 -7.32
N GLN A 334 5.36 -12.91 -7.42
CA GLN A 334 5.56 -11.80 -6.48
C GLN A 334 4.58 -11.85 -5.30
N GLN A 335 4.60 -12.95 -4.55
CA GLN A 335 3.72 -13.12 -3.39
C GLN A 335 4.47 -12.83 -2.10
N PHE A 336 4.15 -11.73 -1.44
CA PHE A 336 4.64 -11.49 -0.08
C PHE A 336 4.00 -12.51 0.85
N TYR A 337 4.77 -13.17 1.71
CA TYR A 337 4.17 -14.04 2.72
C TYR A 337 4.65 -13.64 4.10
N LEU A 338 3.75 -13.80 5.07
CA LEU A 338 4.05 -13.61 6.47
C LEU A 338 4.64 -14.92 7.00
N GLU A 339 5.91 -14.87 7.39
CA GLU A 339 6.58 -15.98 8.06
C GLU A 339 6.58 -15.73 9.56
N ARG A 340 6.05 -16.69 10.31
CA ARG A 340 6.00 -16.64 11.77
C ARG A 340 7.35 -17.07 12.32
N VAL A 341 8.08 -16.13 12.92
CA VAL A 341 9.36 -16.40 13.57
C VAL A 341 9.13 -16.98 14.96
N VAL A 342 8.13 -16.45 15.66
CA VAL A 342 7.71 -16.92 16.99
C VAL A 342 6.18 -16.91 17.04
N ASP A 343 5.59 -18.07 17.30
CA ASP A 343 4.16 -18.18 17.56
C ASP A 343 3.80 -17.56 18.93
N PRO A 344 2.55 -17.10 19.12
CA PRO A 344 2.10 -16.55 20.39
C PRO A 344 2.36 -17.54 21.53
N ASN A 345 2.94 -17.06 22.63
CA ASN A 345 3.18 -17.89 23.82
C ASN A 345 2.02 -17.78 24.82
N LEU A 346 1.75 -18.87 25.55
CA LEU A 346 0.86 -18.85 26.71
C LEU A 346 1.67 -18.36 27.93
N PRO A 347 1.33 -17.24 28.57
CA PRO A 347 2.16 -16.69 29.63
C PRO A 347 1.96 -17.43 30.97
N ASP A 348 3.05 -17.93 31.56
CA ASP A 348 2.98 -18.69 32.82
C ASP A 348 2.89 -17.81 34.08
N MET A 349 3.43 -16.58 34.02
CA MET A 349 3.41 -15.63 35.14
C MET A 349 3.00 -14.22 34.68
N PRO A 350 2.38 -13.41 35.56
CA PRO A 350 2.06 -12.03 35.24
C PRO A 350 3.33 -11.18 35.23
N LEU A 351 3.55 -10.46 34.14
CA LEU A 351 4.71 -9.57 33.96
C LEU A 351 4.43 -8.16 34.50
N LEU A 352 3.16 -7.80 34.65
CA LEU A 352 2.72 -6.47 35.08
C LEU A 352 1.60 -6.59 36.13
N PRO A 353 1.46 -5.58 37.02
CA PRO A 353 2.43 -4.52 37.29
C PRO A 353 3.65 -5.04 38.05
N GLN A 354 4.81 -4.41 37.88
CA GLN A 354 6.00 -4.71 38.70
C GLN A 354 5.79 -4.18 40.12
N ARG A 355 5.05 -4.94 40.94
CA ARG A 355 4.51 -4.51 42.24
C ARG A 355 5.57 -3.88 43.15
N LEU A 356 6.70 -4.57 43.36
CA LEU A 356 7.82 -4.09 44.17
C LEU A 356 8.46 -2.81 43.62
N LEU A 357 8.72 -2.78 42.31
CA LEU A 357 9.38 -1.63 41.67
C LEU A 357 8.46 -0.40 41.71
N ASN A 358 7.16 -0.57 41.44
CA ASN A 358 6.18 0.51 41.53
C ASN A 358 6.03 1.05 42.96
N MET A 359 6.05 0.18 43.98
CA MET A 359 6.04 0.62 45.38
C MET A 359 7.28 1.45 45.72
N LEU A 360 8.47 1.00 45.30
CA LEU A 360 9.73 1.74 45.50
C LEU A 360 9.75 3.08 44.77
N VAL A 361 9.24 3.13 43.54
CA VAL A 361 9.14 4.38 42.77
C VAL A 361 8.22 5.37 43.47
N VAL A 362 7.05 4.94 43.95
CA VAL A 362 6.15 5.83 44.70
C VAL A 362 6.82 6.34 45.96
N PHE A 363 7.50 5.47 46.71
CA PHE A 363 8.25 5.87 47.89
C PHE A 363 9.35 6.91 47.57
N ALA A 364 10.12 6.68 46.50
CA ALA A 364 11.18 7.60 46.07
C ALA A 364 10.61 8.96 45.65
N VAL A 365 9.57 8.99 44.81
CA VAL A 365 8.93 10.22 44.35
C VAL A 365 8.30 10.99 45.51
N ALA A 366 7.59 10.30 46.40
CA ALA A 366 6.98 10.92 47.58
C ALA A 366 8.05 11.54 48.50
N THR A 367 9.18 10.84 48.68
CA THR A 367 10.32 11.36 49.45
C THR A 367 10.95 12.58 48.78
N CYS A 368 11.16 12.55 47.47
CA CYS A 368 11.68 13.70 46.72
C CYS A 368 10.76 14.92 46.84
N LEU A 369 9.45 14.75 46.64
CA LEU A 369 8.48 15.85 46.78
C LEU A 369 8.45 16.41 48.20
N TYR A 370 8.55 15.55 49.21
CA TYR A 370 8.65 15.98 50.60
C TYR A 370 9.92 16.80 50.85
N LEU A 371 11.07 16.36 50.33
CA LEU A 371 12.34 17.10 50.47
C LEU A 371 12.28 18.47 49.79
N ILE A 372 11.71 18.55 48.58
CA ILE A 372 11.54 19.82 47.86
C ILE A 372 10.62 20.76 48.65
N GLY A 373 9.46 20.27 49.10
CA GLY A 373 8.53 21.07 49.90
C GLY A 373 9.14 21.53 51.22
N TRP A 374 9.90 20.66 51.89
CA TRP A 374 10.63 21.01 53.09
C TRP A 374 11.67 22.10 52.84
N MET A 375 12.46 21.99 51.76
CA MET A 375 13.46 23.00 51.39
C MET A 375 12.82 24.36 51.08
N LEU A 376 11.68 24.37 50.37
CA LEU A 376 10.94 25.60 50.08
C LEU A 376 10.40 26.26 51.36
N VAL A 377 9.87 25.48 52.30
CA VAL A 377 9.38 26.00 53.58
C VAL A 377 10.52 26.59 54.40
N VAL A 378 11.66 25.90 54.47
CA VAL A 378 12.86 26.41 55.16
C VAL A 378 13.37 27.68 54.49
N GLY A 379 13.46 27.72 53.17
CA GLY A 379 13.90 28.90 52.44
C GLY A 379 12.99 30.12 52.63
N ILE A 380 11.66 29.92 52.70
CA ILE A 380 10.70 30.98 53.02
C ILE A 380 10.85 31.45 54.47
N LEU A 381 11.07 30.54 55.41
CA LEU A 381 11.29 30.86 56.83
C LEU A 381 12.60 31.62 57.06
N GLU A 382 13.66 31.30 56.32
CA GLU A 382 14.96 32.00 56.41
C GLU A 382 14.93 33.40 55.78
N HIS A 383 14.00 33.67 54.86
CA HIS A 383 13.80 34.98 54.23
C HIS A 383 12.57 35.73 54.78
N ALA A 384 11.92 35.20 55.81
CA ALA A 384 10.88 35.92 56.52
C ALA A 384 11.56 37.05 57.33
N PRO A 385 11.16 38.33 57.16
CA PRO A 385 11.73 39.41 57.95
C PRO A 385 11.41 39.17 59.43
N ASP A 386 12.46 39.18 60.26
CA ASP A 386 12.35 39.16 61.71
C ASP A 386 11.48 40.35 62.16
N ASN A 387 10.27 40.05 62.66
CA ASN A 387 9.42 41.00 63.36
C ASN A 387 9.32 40.62 64.84
#